data_AF-A0A962GYY9-F1
#
_entry.id   AF-A0A962GYY9-F1
#
_cell.length_a   1.000
_cell.length_b   1.000
_cell.length_c   1.000
_cell.angle_alpha   90.00
_cell.angle_beta   90.00
_cell.angle_gamma   90.00
#
_symmetry.space_group_name_H-M   'P 1'
#
loop_
_entity.id
_entity.type
_entity.pdbx_description
1 polymer ?
#
loop_
_entity_poly.entity_id
_entity_poly.type
_entity_poly.pdbx_seq_one_letter_code
_entity_poly.pdbx_strand_id
1 'polypeptide(L)'
;LEEASSSVPDKSTAAGTSTARGGKAELGLKDQVIADDLIVDGSACIGMDCVNNESFGFDTLRLKENNTRVNFEDTSVGAFPSNDWEITANDSASGGLNYLAFLDRGTSARPFTVEAAARANALYVDSSGRIGLGISAPVLDLHINTGNTPGVRLDQNSSSGFLAQIWDVAGNETQFFVRDVTNGSQLPFRIRPGAPTSSFFVDSDGDVAMGNSAPLAALHLRRGPAYTDALLRVDLPDDSDPATEERRLELDSAGNLFVGGTITQLSSRYSKENFVAVAGGELLSQLRQLPIFSWNYIKTSDGDRHIGPVAEDFYRTFGFGVSERSLAPADVAGVALAASQALSAEIDKRDRRIAELEARLERLEAALLRSDANAH
;
A
#
# COMPACT_ATOMS: atom_id res chain seq x y z
N LEU A 1 -101.04 -61.00 -39.79
CA LEU A 1 -101.99 -60.95 -38.66
C LEU A 1 -101.34 -60.09 -37.60
N GLU A 2 -101.88 -58.86 -37.51
CA GLU A 2 -101.73 -57.81 -36.46
C GLU A 2 -100.31 -57.44 -36.02
N GLU A 3 -99.77 -56.30 -36.50
CA GLU A 3 -99.95 -54.91 -35.98
C GLU A 3 -99.08 -54.67 -34.71
N ALA A 4 -98.26 -53.62 -34.59
CA ALA A 4 -98.12 -52.38 -35.34
C ALA A 4 -96.65 -51.91 -35.30
N SER A 5 -96.12 -51.49 -36.45
CA SER A 5 -94.84 -50.83 -36.62
C SER A 5 -94.94 -49.98 -37.89
N SER A 6 -94.84 -48.65 -37.77
CA SER A 6 -94.34 -47.83 -38.87
C SER A 6 -93.76 -46.51 -38.38
N SER A 7 -92.59 -46.24 -38.91
CA SER A 7 -91.83 -45.00 -38.90
C SER A 7 -92.23 -44.12 -40.10
N VAL A 8 -92.55 -42.82 -39.86
CA VAL A 8 -92.00 -41.57 -40.47
C VAL A 8 -92.09 -41.39 -42.03
N PRO A 9 -92.03 -40.19 -42.70
CA PRO A 9 -92.09 -38.74 -42.32
C PRO A 9 -93.10 -37.89 -43.18
N ASP A 10 -93.21 -36.56 -42.94
CA ASP A 10 -92.80 -35.52 -43.93
C ASP A 10 -92.86 -34.06 -43.38
N LYS A 11 -91.88 -33.26 -43.84
CA LYS A 11 -91.82 -31.79 -44.02
C LYS A 11 -91.88 -30.78 -42.87
N SER A 12 -90.71 -30.17 -42.67
CA SER A 12 -90.43 -28.73 -42.91
C SER A 12 -91.34 -27.69 -42.24
N THR A 13 -90.83 -27.07 -41.17
CA THR A 13 -91.22 -25.71 -40.77
C THR A 13 -90.00 -24.81 -40.68
N ALA A 14 -89.92 -23.87 -41.61
CA ALA A 14 -89.11 -22.67 -41.52
C ALA A 14 -89.90 -21.59 -40.78
N ALA A 15 -89.29 -20.96 -39.79
CA ALA A 15 -89.70 -19.66 -39.28
C ALA A 15 -88.44 -18.87 -38.90
N GLY A 16 -88.08 -17.93 -39.76
CA GLY A 16 -87.04 -16.94 -39.48
C GLY A 16 -87.60 -15.71 -38.74
N THR A 17 -86.69 -15.06 -37.99
CA THR A 17 -86.53 -13.60 -37.79
C THR A 17 -87.77 -12.80 -37.33
N SER A 18 -87.73 -12.01 -36.25
CA SER A 18 -86.86 -10.85 -36.08
C SER A 18 -87.08 -10.17 -34.71
N THR A 19 -85.97 -9.86 -34.02
CA THR A 19 -85.69 -8.65 -33.20
C THR A 19 -86.57 -8.29 -31.98
N ALA A 20 -85.97 -8.37 -30.78
CA ALA A 20 -85.86 -7.21 -29.86
C ALA A 20 -84.84 -7.47 -28.73
N ARG A 21 -83.83 -6.59 -28.68
CA ARG A 21 -83.07 -6.11 -27.52
C ARG A 21 -82.92 -7.04 -26.30
N GLY A 22 -81.73 -7.60 -26.13
CA GLY A 22 -81.16 -7.93 -24.82
C GLY A 22 -79.81 -7.25 -24.71
N GLY A 23 -79.72 -6.21 -23.88
CA GLY A 23 -78.54 -5.36 -23.75
C GLY A 23 -77.29 -6.18 -23.40
N LYS A 24 -76.14 -5.75 -23.95
CA LYS A 24 -74.85 -6.06 -23.34
C LYS A 24 -74.94 -5.56 -21.90
N ALA A 25 -74.93 -6.46 -20.92
CA ALA A 25 -74.75 -6.07 -19.54
C ALA A 25 -73.38 -5.40 -19.47
N GLU A 26 -73.35 -4.07 -19.35
CA GLU A 26 -72.18 -3.38 -18.82
C GLU A 26 -71.93 -4.01 -17.45
N LEU A 27 -70.85 -4.79 -17.34
CA LEU A 27 -70.28 -5.15 -16.06
C LEU A 27 -69.83 -3.82 -15.43
N GLY A 28 -70.70 -3.21 -14.63
CA GLY A 28 -70.36 -2.02 -13.88
C GLY A 28 -69.10 -2.29 -13.06
N LEU A 29 -68.19 -1.32 -13.02
CA LEU A 29 -67.03 -1.33 -12.14
C LEU A 29 -67.54 -1.59 -10.71
N LYS A 30 -67.08 -2.69 -10.09
CA LYS A 30 -67.49 -3.08 -8.73
C LYS A 30 -66.51 -2.54 -7.69
N ASP A 31 -66.14 -1.28 -7.85
CA ASP A 31 -65.21 -0.63 -6.94
C ASP A 31 -65.98 -0.22 -5.67
N GLN A 32 -65.38 -0.50 -4.51
CA GLN A 32 -65.88 0.01 -3.24
C GLN A 32 -65.08 1.26 -2.89
N VAL A 33 -65.76 2.39 -2.83
CA VAL A 33 -65.18 3.66 -2.37
C VAL A 33 -65.62 3.88 -0.94
N ILE A 34 -64.67 3.84 -0.01
CA ILE A 34 -64.88 4.28 1.37
C ILE A 34 -64.43 5.74 1.42
N ALA A 35 -65.39 6.67 1.58
CA ALA A 35 -65.14 8.10 1.45
C ALA A 35 -64.42 8.75 2.65
N ASP A 36 -64.07 7.94 3.65
CA ASP A 36 -63.42 8.33 4.90
C ASP A 36 -62.40 7.24 5.31
N ASP A 37 -61.84 7.34 6.52
CA ASP A 37 -60.88 6.39 7.05
C ASP A 37 -61.44 4.94 7.11
N LEU A 38 -60.70 3.99 6.54
CA LEU A 38 -60.96 2.56 6.73
C LEU A 38 -60.14 2.05 7.92
N ILE A 39 -60.82 1.84 9.05
CA ILE A 39 -60.25 1.16 10.21
C ILE A 39 -60.66 -0.32 10.15
N VAL A 40 -59.68 -1.21 10.01
CA VAL A 40 -59.87 -2.65 10.12
C VAL A 40 -59.39 -3.11 11.49
N ASP A 41 -60.31 -3.50 12.37
CA ASP A 41 -59.97 -4.15 13.64
C ASP A 41 -59.69 -5.65 13.38
N GLY A 42 -58.41 -6.02 13.40
CA GLY A 42 -57.92 -7.36 13.04
C GLY A 42 -56.96 -7.34 11.86
N SER A 43 -57.24 -8.17 10.84
CA SER A 43 -56.34 -8.36 9.70
C SER A 43 -57.04 -8.18 8.36
N ALA A 44 -56.31 -7.68 7.36
CA ALA A 44 -56.78 -7.57 5.98
C ALA A 44 -55.94 -8.45 5.04
N CYS A 45 -56.61 -9.15 4.11
CA CYS A 45 -55.95 -9.82 2.99
C CYS A 45 -56.28 -9.07 1.69
N ILE A 46 -55.25 -8.64 0.96
CA ILE A 46 -55.39 -7.97 -0.33
C ILE A 46 -54.72 -8.82 -1.41
N GLY A 47 -55.50 -9.15 -2.43
CA GLY A 47 -55.03 -9.85 -3.62
C GLY A 47 -55.96 -10.97 -4.07
N MET A 48 -55.80 -11.39 -5.32
CA MET A 48 -56.63 -12.42 -5.94
C MET A 48 -56.52 -13.81 -5.28
N ASP A 49 -55.43 -14.09 -4.55
CA ASP A 49 -55.21 -15.39 -3.90
C ASP A 49 -55.67 -15.40 -2.42
N CYS A 50 -56.36 -14.35 -1.96
CA CYS A 50 -57.01 -14.33 -0.66
C CYS A 50 -58.23 -15.27 -0.64
N VAL A 51 -58.39 -16.05 0.44
CA VAL A 51 -59.51 -17.00 0.55
C VAL A 51 -60.48 -16.64 1.68
N ASN A 52 -61.71 -17.14 1.58
CA ASN A 52 -62.68 -17.03 2.66
C ASN A 52 -62.22 -17.83 3.90
N ASN A 53 -62.41 -17.28 5.09
CA ASN A 53 -61.90 -17.83 6.37
C ASN A 53 -60.36 -18.00 6.41
N GLU A 54 -59.61 -17.06 5.83
CA GLU A 54 -58.14 -17.03 5.90
C GLU A 54 -57.64 -17.00 7.36
N SER A 55 -56.60 -17.78 7.66
CA SER A 55 -55.91 -17.73 8.96
C SER A 55 -54.73 -16.75 8.88
N PHE A 56 -54.80 -15.68 9.66
CA PHE A 56 -53.81 -14.59 9.62
C PHE A 56 -52.61 -14.78 10.56
N GLY A 57 -52.76 -15.55 11.64
CA GLY A 57 -51.71 -15.65 12.65
C GLY A 57 -51.41 -14.27 13.27
N PHE A 58 -50.19 -13.77 13.08
CA PHE A 58 -49.77 -12.43 13.54
C PHE A 58 -49.76 -11.36 12.44
N ASP A 59 -50.15 -11.70 11.21
CA ASP A 59 -50.13 -10.74 10.10
C ASP A 59 -51.32 -9.77 10.22
N THR A 60 -51.05 -8.47 10.37
CA THR A 60 -52.09 -7.43 10.28
C THR A 60 -52.51 -7.16 8.83
N LEU A 61 -51.57 -7.20 7.88
CA LEU A 61 -51.82 -7.05 6.46
C LEU A 61 -51.12 -8.18 5.71
N ARG A 62 -51.86 -8.90 4.87
CA ARG A 62 -51.31 -9.94 4.00
C ARG A 62 -51.59 -9.61 2.54
N LEU A 63 -50.54 -9.55 1.73
CA LEU A 63 -50.64 -9.43 0.28
C LEU A 63 -50.47 -10.83 -0.34
N LYS A 64 -51.45 -11.31 -1.11
CA LYS A 64 -51.42 -12.66 -1.71
C LYS A 64 -51.75 -12.62 -3.18
N GLU A 65 -50.72 -12.63 -4.02
CA GLU A 65 -50.77 -12.76 -5.48
C GLU A 65 -49.42 -13.29 -5.99
N ASN A 66 -49.33 -13.63 -7.28
CA ASN A 66 -48.04 -13.93 -7.92
C ASN A 66 -47.04 -12.76 -7.89
N ASN A 67 -47.52 -11.51 -7.90
CA ASN A 67 -46.68 -10.30 -7.99
C ASN A 67 -47.15 -9.23 -6.99
N THR A 68 -46.78 -9.36 -5.72
CA THR A 68 -47.21 -8.40 -4.70
C THR A 68 -46.38 -7.12 -4.74
N ARG A 69 -47.03 -5.96 -4.77
CA ARG A 69 -46.42 -4.62 -4.78
C ARG A 69 -47.15 -3.69 -3.82
N VAL A 70 -46.42 -2.73 -3.25
CA VAL A 70 -47.00 -1.53 -2.64
C VAL A 70 -46.49 -0.34 -3.43
N ASN A 71 -47.37 0.27 -4.21
CA ASN A 71 -47.07 1.42 -5.06
C ASN A 71 -47.38 2.73 -4.34
N PHE A 72 -46.43 3.65 -4.37
CA PHE A 72 -46.54 5.03 -3.90
C PHE A 72 -46.50 5.93 -5.13
N GLU A 73 -47.68 6.24 -5.66
CA GLU A 73 -47.86 7.12 -6.81
C GLU A 73 -48.09 8.55 -6.33
N ASP A 74 -47.14 9.43 -6.64
CA ASP A 74 -47.20 10.84 -6.29
C ASP A 74 -47.87 11.63 -7.42
N THR A 75 -49.11 12.06 -7.17
CA THR A 75 -49.89 12.84 -8.13
C THR A 75 -49.65 14.35 -8.03
N SER A 76 -48.66 14.80 -7.26
CA SER A 76 -48.37 16.21 -7.05
C SER A 76 -47.99 16.92 -8.35
N VAL A 77 -48.37 18.19 -8.48
CA VAL A 77 -48.11 19.03 -9.66
C VAL A 77 -47.39 20.33 -9.26
N GLY A 78 -46.60 20.90 -10.16
CA GLY A 78 -45.90 22.17 -9.92
C GLY A 78 -44.49 21.96 -9.34
N ALA A 79 -44.14 22.71 -8.29
CA ALA A 79 -42.78 22.74 -7.72
C ALA A 79 -42.55 21.76 -6.56
N PHE A 80 -43.48 20.81 -6.33
CA PHE A 80 -43.34 19.78 -5.31
C PHE A 80 -42.49 18.61 -5.84
N PRO A 81 -41.84 17.83 -4.95
CA PRO A 81 -41.35 16.50 -5.32
C PRO A 81 -42.50 15.67 -5.95
N SER A 82 -42.17 14.81 -6.91
CA SER A 82 -43.15 14.05 -7.69
C SER A 82 -42.61 12.67 -8.11
N ASN A 83 -41.78 12.06 -7.25
CA ASN A 83 -41.13 10.79 -7.58
C ASN A 83 -41.96 9.62 -7.07
N ASP A 84 -42.23 8.66 -7.96
CA ASP A 84 -42.99 7.46 -7.65
C ASP A 84 -42.08 6.36 -7.09
N TRP A 85 -42.52 5.72 -6.02
CA TRP A 85 -41.79 4.63 -5.37
C TRP A 85 -42.62 3.35 -5.33
N GLU A 86 -41.96 2.20 -5.30
CA GLU A 86 -42.61 0.91 -5.12
C GLU A 86 -41.80 0.05 -4.14
N ILE A 87 -42.49 -0.64 -3.23
CA ILE A 87 -41.93 -1.78 -2.51
C ILE A 87 -42.30 -3.04 -3.30
N THR A 88 -41.28 -3.77 -3.74
CA THR A 88 -41.38 -4.87 -4.69
C THR A 88 -40.90 -6.16 -4.02
N ALA A 89 -41.74 -7.20 -4.01
CA ALA A 89 -41.34 -8.55 -3.62
C ALA A 89 -41.29 -9.48 -4.83
N ASN A 90 -40.11 -10.05 -5.10
CA ASN A 90 -39.78 -10.95 -6.21
C ASN A 90 -39.98 -10.33 -7.62
N ASP A 91 -39.28 -10.89 -8.61
CA ASP A 91 -39.51 -10.58 -10.02
C ASP A 91 -40.83 -11.19 -10.54
N SER A 92 -41.40 -10.54 -11.54
CA SER A 92 -42.62 -10.99 -12.21
C SER A 92 -42.40 -11.98 -13.35
N ALA A 93 -41.15 -12.11 -13.82
CA ALA A 93 -40.78 -13.06 -14.84
C ALA A 93 -40.59 -14.47 -14.25
N SER A 94 -41.05 -15.49 -14.96
CA SER A 94 -40.79 -16.89 -14.60
C SER A 94 -39.28 -17.15 -14.56
N GLY A 95 -38.78 -17.62 -13.41
CA GLY A 95 -37.35 -17.83 -13.17
C GLY A 95 -36.55 -16.57 -12.81
N GLY A 96 -37.23 -15.46 -12.51
CA GLY A 96 -36.61 -14.23 -12.03
C GLY A 96 -36.08 -14.33 -10.60
N LEU A 97 -35.54 -13.22 -10.10
CA LEU A 97 -34.94 -13.14 -8.77
C LEU A 97 -35.98 -13.14 -7.65
N ASN A 98 -35.64 -13.77 -6.53
CA ASN A 98 -36.40 -13.69 -5.28
C ASN A 98 -35.76 -12.61 -4.40
N TYR A 99 -36.48 -11.56 -4.02
CA TYR A 99 -35.95 -10.44 -3.22
C TYR A 99 -37.06 -9.58 -2.62
N LEU A 100 -36.65 -8.67 -1.73
CA LEU A 100 -37.40 -7.46 -1.37
C LEU A 100 -36.59 -6.22 -1.74
N ALA A 101 -37.21 -5.25 -2.43
CA ALA A 101 -36.53 -4.06 -2.91
C ALA A 101 -37.39 -2.79 -2.83
N PHE A 102 -36.71 -1.64 -2.79
CA PHE A 102 -37.30 -0.35 -3.09
C PHE A 102 -36.97 0.00 -4.54
N LEU A 103 -38.00 0.32 -5.32
CA LEU A 103 -37.89 0.68 -6.73
C LEU A 103 -38.30 2.13 -6.91
N ASP A 104 -37.46 2.90 -7.58
CA ASP A 104 -37.80 4.21 -8.13
C ASP A 104 -38.51 3.96 -9.47
N ARG A 105 -39.80 4.28 -9.58
CA ARG A 105 -40.58 3.98 -10.79
C ARG A 105 -40.31 4.94 -11.95
N GLY A 106 -39.82 6.16 -11.66
CA GLY A 106 -39.46 7.14 -12.69
C GLY A 106 -38.22 6.72 -13.48
N THR A 107 -37.26 6.09 -12.81
CA THR A 107 -35.98 5.65 -13.39
C THR A 107 -35.84 4.14 -13.54
N SER A 108 -36.76 3.37 -12.95
CA SER A 108 -36.66 1.91 -12.78
C SER A 108 -35.44 1.46 -11.96
N ALA A 109 -34.80 2.38 -11.20
CA ALA A 109 -33.64 2.07 -10.38
C ALA A 109 -34.04 1.38 -9.07
N ARG A 110 -33.19 0.47 -8.58
CA ARG A 110 -33.38 -0.23 -7.30
C ARG A 110 -32.30 0.18 -6.30
N PRO A 111 -32.45 1.31 -5.59
CA PRO A 111 -31.42 1.79 -4.67
C PRO A 111 -31.14 0.83 -3.51
N PHE A 112 -32.10 -0.03 -3.13
CA PHE A 112 -31.90 -1.05 -2.12
C PHE A 112 -32.61 -2.34 -2.50
N THR A 113 -31.89 -3.46 -2.43
CA THR A 113 -32.39 -4.81 -2.71
C THR A 113 -31.77 -5.79 -1.71
N VAL A 114 -32.60 -6.66 -1.13
CA VAL A 114 -32.15 -7.82 -0.35
C VAL A 114 -32.68 -9.07 -1.02
N GLU A 115 -31.77 -9.86 -1.59
CA GLU A 115 -32.11 -11.15 -2.20
C GLU A 115 -32.51 -12.19 -1.14
N ALA A 116 -33.34 -13.14 -1.56
CA ALA A 116 -33.67 -14.29 -0.75
C ALA A 116 -32.39 -15.06 -0.37
N ALA A 117 -32.38 -15.63 0.84
CA ALA A 117 -31.22 -16.29 1.44
C ALA A 117 -30.01 -15.39 1.74
N ALA A 118 -30.14 -14.06 1.66
CA ALA A 118 -29.20 -13.16 2.33
C ALA A 118 -29.03 -13.58 3.80
N ARG A 119 -27.77 -13.66 4.25
CA ARG A 119 -27.45 -14.14 5.60
C ARG A 119 -28.09 -13.28 6.69
N ALA A 120 -28.28 -13.86 7.87
CA ALA A 120 -28.65 -13.10 9.06
C ALA A 120 -27.63 -11.96 9.29
N ASN A 121 -28.14 -10.78 9.61
CA ASN A 121 -27.34 -9.56 9.81
C ASN A 121 -26.45 -9.21 8.60
N ALA A 122 -26.89 -9.50 7.37
CA ALA A 122 -26.16 -9.14 6.15
C ALA A 122 -25.79 -7.65 6.12
N LEU A 123 -26.77 -6.80 6.46
CA LEU A 123 -26.60 -5.40 6.84
C LEU A 123 -27.38 -5.20 8.14
N TYR A 124 -26.70 -4.73 9.19
CA TYR A 124 -27.31 -4.47 10.49
C TYR A 124 -26.95 -3.05 10.93
N VAL A 125 -27.93 -2.27 11.36
CA VAL A 125 -27.72 -0.96 11.96
C VAL A 125 -28.16 -1.06 13.40
N ASP A 126 -27.23 -0.84 14.33
CA ASP A 126 -27.53 -0.95 15.76
C ASP A 126 -28.15 0.34 16.32
N SER A 127 -28.62 0.28 17.58
CA SER A 127 -29.22 1.44 18.26
C SER A 127 -28.27 2.62 18.49
N SER A 128 -26.97 2.43 18.31
CA SER A 128 -25.96 3.49 18.36
C SER A 128 -25.60 4.04 16.98
N GLY A 129 -26.25 3.55 15.91
CA GLY A 129 -26.02 3.97 14.53
C GLY A 129 -24.83 3.30 13.83
N ARG A 130 -24.24 2.25 14.43
CA ARG A 130 -23.10 1.52 13.85
C ARG A 130 -23.58 0.49 12.83
N ILE A 131 -22.78 0.28 11.79
CA ILE A 131 -23.07 -0.64 10.70
C ILE A 131 -22.29 -1.96 10.89
N GLY A 132 -23.03 -3.06 11.03
CA GLY A 132 -22.51 -4.42 11.00
C GLY A 132 -22.73 -5.07 9.64
N LEU A 133 -21.67 -5.63 9.05
CA LEU A 133 -21.76 -6.48 7.87
C LEU A 133 -21.50 -7.94 8.28
N GLY A 134 -22.57 -8.71 8.49
CA GLY A 134 -22.50 -10.08 8.99
C GLY A 134 -22.47 -10.22 10.51
N ILE A 135 -22.81 -9.16 11.25
CA ILE A 135 -22.76 -9.12 12.71
C ILE A 135 -23.86 -8.23 13.28
N SER A 136 -24.53 -8.66 14.34
CA SER A 136 -25.59 -7.91 15.03
C SER A 136 -25.10 -7.06 16.21
N ALA A 137 -23.83 -7.19 16.60
CA ALA A 137 -23.20 -6.42 17.68
C ALA A 137 -21.92 -5.76 17.16
N PRO A 138 -22.02 -4.78 16.23
CA PRO A 138 -20.86 -4.01 15.79
C PRO A 138 -20.21 -3.30 16.99
N VAL A 139 -18.88 -3.18 17.01
CA VAL A 139 -18.14 -2.50 18.10
C VAL A 139 -17.46 -1.21 17.64
N LEU A 140 -17.43 -0.96 16.34
CA LEU A 140 -16.95 0.24 15.66
C LEU A 140 -18.04 0.71 14.69
N ASP A 141 -17.93 1.95 14.22
CA ASP A 141 -18.88 2.57 13.27
C ASP A 141 -19.13 1.68 12.04
N LEU A 142 -18.10 0.98 11.57
CA LEU A 142 -18.20 -0.10 10.61
C LEU A 142 -17.51 -1.36 11.15
N HIS A 143 -18.24 -2.47 11.26
CA HIS A 143 -17.71 -3.77 11.65
C HIS A 143 -18.03 -4.82 10.59
N ILE A 144 -17.00 -5.30 9.90
CA ILE A 144 -17.11 -6.34 8.87
C ILE A 144 -16.73 -7.70 9.47
N ASN A 145 -17.68 -8.64 9.51
CA ASN A 145 -17.45 -10.00 9.97
C ASN A 145 -17.66 -11.00 8.83
N THR A 146 -16.56 -11.64 8.42
CA THR A 146 -16.53 -12.72 7.44
C THR A 146 -15.48 -13.75 7.84
N GLY A 147 -15.64 -15.00 7.40
CA GLY A 147 -14.83 -16.13 7.88
C GLY A 147 -13.35 -16.08 7.48
N ASN A 148 -12.99 -15.33 6.45
CA ASN A 148 -11.60 -15.16 6.04
C ASN A 148 -11.43 -13.83 5.29
N THR A 149 -10.37 -13.09 5.63
CA THR A 149 -9.94 -11.87 4.95
C THR A 149 -11.06 -10.81 4.81
N PRO A 150 -11.63 -10.33 5.93
CA PRO A 150 -12.46 -9.11 5.90
C PRO A 150 -11.69 -7.96 5.24
N GLY A 151 -12.40 -7.20 4.42
CA GLY A 151 -11.82 -6.08 3.70
C GLY A 151 -12.86 -5.23 3.00
N VAL A 152 -12.38 -4.14 2.43
CA VAL A 152 -13.15 -3.19 1.62
C VAL A 152 -12.49 -3.09 0.25
N ARG A 153 -13.32 -3.10 -0.80
CA ARG A 153 -12.90 -2.91 -2.18
C ARG A 153 -13.21 -1.49 -2.65
N LEU A 154 -12.25 -0.87 -3.30
CA LEU A 154 -12.39 0.34 -4.10
C LEU A 154 -12.31 -0.05 -5.56
N ASP A 155 -13.41 0.10 -6.31
CA ASP A 155 -13.54 -0.33 -7.70
C ASP A 155 -13.85 0.88 -8.58
N GLN A 156 -12.81 1.43 -9.21
CA GLN A 156 -12.96 2.44 -10.26
C GLN A 156 -13.16 1.71 -11.59
N ASN A 157 -14.30 1.92 -12.21
CA ASN A 157 -14.58 1.45 -13.57
C ASN A 157 -14.22 2.52 -14.63
N SER A 158 -14.48 2.22 -15.90
CA SER A 158 -14.21 3.14 -17.01
C SER A 158 -15.38 4.03 -17.43
N SER A 159 -16.52 4.02 -16.70
CA SER A 159 -17.72 4.75 -17.13
C SER A 159 -17.55 6.27 -17.15
N SER A 160 -16.57 6.79 -16.42
CA SER A 160 -16.24 8.22 -16.35
C SER A 160 -14.98 8.60 -17.16
N GLY A 161 -14.52 7.74 -18.07
CA GLY A 161 -13.40 8.04 -18.99
C GLY A 161 -11.99 7.85 -18.41
N PHE A 162 -11.88 7.35 -17.18
CA PHE A 162 -10.61 6.95 -16.57
C PHE A 162 -10.35 5.45 -16.78
N LEU A 163 -9.10 5.02 -16.68
CA LEU A 163 -8.77 3.58 -16.71
C LEU A 163 -9.34 2.89 -15.47
N ALA A 164 -9.78 1.65 -15.64
CA ALA A 164 -10.29 0.86 -14.52
C ALA A 164 -9.16 0.51 -13.55
N GLN A 165 -9.43 0.63 -12.26
CA GLN A 165 -8.46 0.34 -11.20
C GLN A 165 -9.18 -0.17 -9.95
N ILE A 166 -8.75 -1.33 -9.46
CA ILE A 166 -9.34 -1.98 -8.29
C ILE A 166 -8.28 -2.12 -7.20
N TRP A 167 -8.61 -1.65 -6.00
CA TRP A 167 -7.80 -1.79 -4.80
C TRP A 167 -8.60 -2.47 -3.70
N ASP A 168 -7.96 -3.39 -2.97
CA ASP A 168 -8.52 -3.91 -1.71
C ASP A 168 -7.69 -3.46 -0.52
N VAL A 169 -8.36 -3.10 0.58
CA VAL A 169 -7.76 -2.95 1.91
C VAL A 169 -8.35 -4.03 2.80
N ALA A 170 -7.51 -4.95 3.27
CA ALA A 170 -7.99 -6.14 3.96
C ALA A 170 -6.99 -6.64 5.00
N GLY A 171 -7.46 -7.53 5.88
CA GLY A 171 -6.62 -8.17 6.89
C GLY A 171 -7.08 -9.58 7.22
N ASN A 172 -6.13 -10.44 7.57
CA ASN A 172 -6.36 -11.80 8.02
C ASN A 172 -5.27 -12.25 9.01
N GLU A 173 -5.28 -13.52 9.40
CA GLU A 173 -4.35 -14.12 10.36
C GLU A 173 -2.88 -14.11 9.93
N THR A 174 -2.58 -13.74 8.68
CA THR A 174 -1.22 -13.68 8.15
C THR A 174 -0.72 -12.24 7.94
N GLN A 175 -1.62 -11.27 7.72
CA GLN A 175 -1.27 -9.90 7.38
C GLN A 175 -2.48 -8.94 7.31
N PHE A 176 -2.24 -7.66 7.59
CA PHE A 176 -2.98 -6.53 7.03
C PHE A 176 -2.29 -6.05 5.76
N PHE A 177 -3.03 -5.66 4.72
CA PHE A 177 -2.46 -5.31 3.42
C PHE A 177 -3.31 -4.36 2.57
N VAL A 178 -2.63 -3.72 1.61
CA VAL A 178 -3.23 -3.04 0.45
C VAL A 178 -2.90 -3.86 -0.79
N ARG A 179 -3.90 -4.23 -1.58
CA ARG A 179 -3.77 -5.04 -2.80
C ARG A 179 -4.16 -4.28 -4.04
N ASP A 180 -3.25 -4.24 -5.01
CA ASP A 180 -3.54 -3.81 -6.38
C ASP A 180 -4.13 -4.98 -7.15
N VAL A 181 -5.46 -5.07 -7.22
CA VAL A 181 -6.16 -6.19 -7.86
C VAL A 181 -5.94 -6.16 -9.37
N THR A 182 -5.97 -4.97 -9.97
CA THR A 182 -5.81 -4.78 -11.42
C THR A 182 -4.43 -5.20 -11.90
N ASN A 183 -3.37 -4.85 -11.18
CA ASN A 183 -1.99 -5.11 -11.59
C ASN A 183 -1.44 -6.42 -10.99
N GLY A 184 -2.18 -7.51 -11.18
CA GLY A 184 -1.72 -8.86 -10.80
C GLY A 184 -1.84 -9.18 -9.31
N SER A 185 -2.75 -8.53 -8.58
CA SER A 185 -2.95 -8.76 -7.14
C SER A 185 -1.68 -8.52 -6.30
N GLN A 186 -0.84 -7.58 -6.74
CA GLN A 186 0.35 -7.18 -6.00
C GLN A 186 -0.02 -6.58 -4.65
N LEU A 187 0.84 -6.81 -3.64
CA LEU A 187 0.64 -6.30 -2.29
C LEU A 187 1.75 -5.30 -1.94
N PRO A 188 1.68 -4.05 -2.42
CA PRO A 188 2.72 -3.05 -2.19
C PRO A 188 2.87 -2.64 -0.71
N PHE A 189 1.86 -2.90 0.12
CA PHE A 189 1.90 -2.63 1.57
C PHE A 189 1.40 -3.84 2.36
N ARG A 190 2.17 -4.24 3.38
CA ARG A 190 1.86 -5.36 4.28
C ARG A 190 2.35 -5.08 5.70
N ILE A 191 1.53 -5.42 6.69
CA ILE A 191 1.92 -5.52 8.10
C ILE A 191 1.56 -6.93 8.57
N ARG A 192 2.53 -7.68 9.09
CA ARG A 192 2.28 -9.02 9.65
C ARG A 192 1.79 -8.92 11.11
N PRO A 193 0.98 -9.87 11.59
CA PRO A 193 0.63 -9.97 13.00
C PRO A 193 1.88 -10.00 13.88
N GLY A 194 1.83 -9.28 15.00
CA GLY A 194 2.97 -9.17 15.92
C GLY A 194 4.03 -8.13 15.53
N ALA A 195 3.84 -7.38 14.44
CA ALA A 195 4.68 -6.21 14.15
C ALA A 195 4.67 -5.25 15.36
N PRO A 196 5.85 -4.84 15.89
CA PRO A 196 5.93 -3.96 17.06
C PRO A 196 5.24 -2.60 16.84
N THR A 197 4.84 -1.96 17.94
CA THR A 197 4.38 -0.56 17.92
C THR A 197 5.42 0.33 17.24
N SER A 198 4.94 1.26 16.41
CA SER A 198 5.77 2.21 15.65
C SER A 198 6.77 1.53 14.70
N SER A 199 6.40 0.35 14.16
CA SER A 199 7.17 -0.29 13.08
C SER A 199 7.32 0.62 11.87
N PHE A 200 6.25 1.36 11.52
CA PHE A 200 6.26 2.50 10.60
C PHE A 200 5.48 3.63 11.29
N PHE A 201 6.10 4.80 11.41
CA PHE A 201 5.52 5.95 12.09
C PHE A 201 5.79 7.20 11.26
N VAL A 202 4.78 8.05 11.13
CA VAL A 202 4.89 9.38 10.51
C VAL A 202 4.49 10.38 11.57
N ASP A 203 5.40 11.26 11.95
CA ASP A 203 5.17 12.28 12.97
C ASP A 203 4.42 13.50 12.41
N SER A 204 3.95 14.37 13.29
CA SER A 204 3.17 15.58 13.02
C SER A 204 3.91 16.64 12.18
N ASP A 205 5.24 16.61 12.17
CA ASP A 205 6.10 17.44 11.32
C ASP A 205 6.47 16.79 9.98
N GLY A 206 6.02 15.56 9.74
CA GLY A 206 6.26 14.79 8.52
C GLY A 206 7.46 13.86 8.59
N ASP A 207 8.19 13.82 9.71
CA ASP A 207 9.32 12.90 9.89
C ASP A 207 8.85 11.44 9.87
N VAL A 208 9.60 10.57 9.20
CA VAL A 208 9.29 9.14 9.07
C VAL A 208 10.25 8.32 9.92
N ALA A 209 9.70 7.45 10.76
CA ALA A 209 10.46 6.56 11.61
C ALA A 209 10.11 5.09 11.40
N MET A 210 11.15 4.25 11.51
CA MET A 210 11.02 2.80 11.56
C MET A 210 11.51 2.31 12.93
N GLY A 211 10.58 1.77 13.73
CA GLY A 211 10.86 1.27 15.08
C GLY A 211 10.97 2.36 16.17
N ASN A 212 10.46 3.57 15.91
CA ASN A 212 10.49 4.69 16.86
C ASN A 212 9.22 5.57 16.71
N SER A 213 8.72 6.13 17.80
CA SER A 213 7.58 7.07 17.83
C SER A 213 7.99 8.52 18.12
N ALA A 214 9.28 8.78 18.30
CA ALA A 214 9.85 10.12 18.50
C ALA A 214 11.07 10.26 17.58
N PRO A 215 10.88 10.44 16.27
CA PRO A 215 11.98 10.69 15.34
C PRO A 215 12.82 11.90 15.80
N LEU A 216 14.10 11.87 15.44
CA LEU A 216 15.06 12.97 15.72
C LEU A 216 15.64 13.51 14.40
N ALA A 217 15.07 13.08 13.28
CA ALA A 217 15.51 13.35 11.92
C ALA A 217 14.38 12.92 10.98
N ALA A 218 14.32 13.58 9.81
CA ALA A 218 13.36 13.30 8.74
C ALA A 218 13.21 11.81 8.38
N LEU A 219 14.30 11.04 8.50
CA LEU A 219 14.26 9.59 8.49
C LEU A 219 15.02 9.06 9.71
N HIS A 220 14.33 8.40 10.64
CA HIS A 220 14.93 7.79 11.82
C HIS A 220 14.72 6.27 11.83
N LEU A 221 15.81 5.52 11.66
CA LEU A 221 15.81 4.06 11.77
C LEU A 221 16.29 3.64 13.17
N ARG A 222 15.45 2.90 13.90
CA ARG A 222 15.82 2.33 15.19
C ARG A 222 15.44 0.87 15.27
N ARG A 223 16.42 0.03 15.58
CA ARG A 223 16.22 -1.40 15.81
C ARG A 223 16.34 -1.71 17.29
N GLY A 224 15.42 -2.52 17.81
CA GLY A 224 15.53 -3.03 19.18
C GLY A 224 16.66 -4.06 19.30
N PRO A 225 17.21 -4.28 20.50
CA PRO A 225 18.35 -5.18 20.72
C PRO A 225 18.06 -6.66 20.40
N ALA A 226 16.79 -7.03 20.25
CA ALA A 226 16.38 -8.38 19.84
C ALA A 226 16.66 -8.69 18.35
N TYR A 227 17.06 -7.69 17.57
CA TYR A 227 17.36 -7.84 16.16
C TYR A 227 18.79 -7.37 15.89
N THR A 228 19.54 -8.21 15.17
CA THR A 228 20.96 -7.97 14.84
C THR A 228 21.19 -7.74 13.36
N ASP A 229 20.11 -7.63 12.58
CA ASP A 229 20.15 -7.36 11.15
C ASP A 229 20.52 -5.89 10.85
N ALA A 230 20.81 -5.62 9.59
CA ALA A 230 21.19 -4.30 9.12
C ALA A 230 20.09 -3.25 9.35
N LEU A 231 20.49 -2.00 9.59
CA LEU A 231 19.57 -0.87 9.69
C LEU A 231 19.10 -0.44 8.29
N LEU A 232 20.01 -0.41 7.33
CA LEU A 232 19.73 -0.12 5.94
C LEU A 232 20.49 -1.11 5.06
N ARG A 233 19.83 -1.74 4.10
CA ARG A 233 20.43 -2.68 3.15
C ARG A 233 19.86 -2.47 1.76
N VAL A 234 20.73 -2.51 0.75
CA VAL A 234 20.38 -2.47 -0.67
C VAL A 234 20.97 -3.70 -1.34
N ASP A 235 20.10 -4.52 -1.97
CA ASP A 235 20.46 -5.78 -2.62
C ASP A 235 20.04 -5.79 -4.10
N LEU A 236 20.53 -6.79 -4.84
CA LEU A 236 20.01 -7.13 -6.17
C LEU A 236 18.96 -8.25 -6.10
N PRO A 237 18.03 -8.32 -7.06
CA PRO A 237 17.05 -9.40 -7.15
C PRO A 237 17.63 -10.79 -7.47
N ASP A 238 18.91 -10.92 -7.87
CA ASP A 238 19.53 -12.17 -8.30
C ASP A 238 20.95 -12.26 -7.73
N ASP A 239 21.17 -13.21 -6.81
CA ASP A 239 22.44 -13.41 -6.07
C ASP A 239 23.32 -14.53 -6.66
N SER A 240 22.98 -15.02 -7.85
CA SER A 240 23.68 -16.16 -8.45
C SER A 240 25.11 -15.84 -8.94
N ASP A 241 25.63 -14.63 -8.69
CA ASP A 241 27.00 -14.22 -9.02
C ASP A 241 27.96 -14.49 -7.83
N PRO A 242 28.78 -15.55 -7.88
CA PRO A 242 29.75 -15.85 -6.83
C PRO A 242 30.94 -14.86 -6.78
N ALA A 243 31.01 -13.89 -7.70
CA ALA A 243 32.11 -12.93 -7.77
C ALA A 243 31.98 -11.75 -6.79
N THR A 244 30.83 -11.54 -6.15
CA THR A 244 30.57 -10.38 -5.29
C THR A 244 29.80 -10.74 -4.02
N GLU A 245 30.00 -9.98 -2.94
CA GLU A 245 29.11 -9.99 -1.77
C GLU A 245 27.67 -9.68 -2.20
N GLU A 246 26.67 -10.34 -1.61
CA GLU A 246 25.23 -10.17 -1.94
C GLU A 246 24.73 -8.72 -1.75
N ARG A 247 25.40 -7.96 -0.87
CA ARG A 247 25.04 -6.59 -0.47
C ARG A 247 25.67 -5.56 -1.39
N ARG A 248 24.91 -4.56 -1.85
CA ARG A 248 25.47 -3.39 -2.56
C ARG A 248 25.86 -2.26 -1.61
N LEU A 249 25.01 -2.00 -0.63
CA LEU A 249 25.17 -0.98 0.40
C LEU A 249 24.55 -1.50 1.68
N GLU A 250 25.29 -1.45 2.78
CA GLU A 250 24.74 -1.83 4.09
C GLU A 250 25.22 -0.89 5.18
N LEU A 251 24.29 -0.37 5.98
CA LEU A 251 24.56 0.24 7.28
C LEU A 251 24.11 -0.76 8.35
N ASP A 252 25.07 -1.30 9.08
CA ASP A 252 24.78 -2.27 10.15
C ASP A 252 24.42 -1.58 11.48
N SER A 253 24.03 -2.38 12.47
CA SER A 253 23.67 -1.90 13.81
C SER A 253 24.87 -1.42 14.64
N ALA A 254 26.10 -1.71 14.22
CA ALA A 254 27.32 -1.19 14.84
C ALA A 254 27.75 0.16 14.25
N GLY A 255 27.09 0.61 13.17
CA GLY A 255 27.39 1.86 12.47
C GLY A 255 28.44 1.69 11.36
N ASN A 256 28.79 0.47 10.97
CA ASN A 256 29.68 0.23 9.84
C ASN A 256 28.92 0.44 8.53
N LEU A 257 29.61 1.01 7.55
CA LEU A 257 29.11 1.17 6.19
C LEU A 257 29.88 0.25 5.24
N PHE A 258 29.18 -0.71 4.64
CA PHE A 258 29.69 -1.51 3.53
C PHE A 258 29.26 -0.89 2.20
N VAL A 259 30.19 -0.78 1.25
CA VAL A 259 29.94 -0.31 -0.12
C VAL A 259 30.57 -1.33 -1.07
N GLY A 260 29.76 -2.01 -1.87
CA GLY A 260 30.25 -3.03 -2.83
C GLY A 260 31.04 -2.44 -4.00
N GLY A 261 30.95 -1.12 -4.21
CA GLY A 261 31.70 -0.37 -5.22
C GLY A 261 32.65 0.66 -4.62
N THR A 262 32.79 1.81 -5.28
CA THR A 262 33.72 2.88 -4.85
C THR A 262 33.02 3.96 -4.04
N ILE A 263 33.70 4.48 -3.03
CA ILE A 263 33.32 5.72 -2.33
C ILE A 263 33.88 6.93 -3.10
N THR A 264 33.01 7.75 -3.67
CA THR A 264 33.39 9.02 -4.33
C THR A 264 33.04 10.19 -3.43
N GLN A 265 34.04 10.92 -2.95
CA GLN A 265 33.86 12.07 -2.05
C GLN A 265 33.90 13.38 -2.85
N LEU A 266 33.02 14.33 -2.50
CA LEU A 266 33.02 15.66 -3.11
C LEU A 266 34.37 16.34 -2.89
N SER A 267 35.08 16.63 -3.97
CA SER A 267 36.33 17.36 -3.94
C SER A 267 36.44 18.27 -5.15
N SER A 268 35.75 19.41 -5.11
CA SER A 268 35.83 20.47 -6.10
C SER A 268 36.56 21.68 -5.54
N ARG A 269 37.27 22.42 -6.39
CA ARG A 269 37.82 23.74 -6.01
C ARG A 269 36.71 24.73 -5.63
N TYR A 270 35.52 24.59 -6.22
CA TYR A 270 34.36 25.44 -5.92
C TYR A 270 33.62 25.04 -4.65
N SER A 271 33.90 23.86 -4.09
CA SER A 271 33.32 23.38 -2.82
C SER A 271 34.30 23.50 -1.65
N LYS A 272 35.46 24.16 -1.86
CA LYS A 272 36.56 24.27 -0.91
C LYS A 272 37.08 25.70 -0.90
N GLU A 273 37.49 26.17 0.27
CA GLU A 273 38.05 27.50 0.48
C GLU A 273 39.23 27.45 1.47
N ASN A 274 39.88 28.58 1.72
CA ASN A 274 40.99 28.71 2.68
C ASN A 274 42.20 27.79 2.38
N PHE A 275 42.58 27.70 1.10
CA PHE A 275 43.73 26.90 0.68
C PHE A 275 45.05 27.43 1.26
N VAL A 276 45.72 26.59 2.06
CA VAL A 276 47.07 26.83 2.57
C VAL A 276 47.98 25.72 2.06
N ALA A 277 49.14 26.08 1.52
CA ALA A 277 50.13 25.11 1.07
C ALA A 277 50.76 24.40 2.28
N VAL A 278 50.96 23.08 2.18
CA VAL A 278 51.57 22.28 3.26
C VAL A 278 53.10 22.37 3.18
N ALA A 279 53.75 22.72 4.29
CA ALA A 279 55.21 22.77 4.38
C ALA A 279 55.81 21.36 4.49
N GLY A 280 56.32 20.82 3.37
CA GLY A 280 56.77 19.43 3.27
C GLY A 280 57.86 18.99 4.26
N GLY A 281 58.79 19.88 4.62
CA GLY A 281 59.88 19.56 5.56
C GLY A 281 59.40 19.31 6.99
N GLU A 282 58.41 20.09 7.46
CA GLU A 282 57.77 19.90 8.76
C GLU A 282 56.87 18.67 8.74
N LEU A 283 56.14 18.46 7.64
CA LEU A 283 55.28 17.28 7.47
C LEU A 283 56.06 15.96 7.62
N LEU A 284 57.24 15.84 7.00
CA LEU A 284 58.07 14.63 7.10
C LEU A 284 58.68 14.42 8.49
N SER A 285 58.93 15.48 9.26
CA SER A 285 59.41 15.35 10.64
C SER A 285 58.30 14.89 11.57
N GLN A 286 57.08 15.40 11.36
CA GLN A 286 55.86 15.00 12.05
C GLN A 286 55.45 13.56 11.71
N LEU A 287 55.44 13.18 10.43
CA LEU A 287 55.07 11.83 9.99
C LEU A 287 55.97 10.75 10.59
N ARG A 288 57.28 11.04 10.75
CA ARG A 288 58.22 10.11 11.40
C ARG A 288 57.91 9.83 12.86
N GLN A 289 57.17 10.72 13.53
CA GLN A 289 56.78 10.58 14.93
C GLN A 289 55.38 9.98 15.08
N LEU A 290 54.61 9.88 13.99
CA LEU A 290 53.25 9.36 14.02
C LEU A 290 53.27 7.84 14.26
N PRO A 291 52.68 7.36 15.36
CA PRO A 291 52.56 5.93 15.61
C PRO A 291 51.60 5.28 14.60
N ILE A 292 52.00 4.12 14.07
CA ILE A 292 51.15 3.26 13.23
C ILE A 292 50.98 1.94 13.97
N PHE A 293 49.72 1.53 14.17
CA PHE A 293 49.38 0.30 14.87
C PHE A 293 48.55 -0.62 13.96
N SER A 294 48.56 -1.91 14.29
CA SER A 294 47.52 -2.82 13.83
C SER A 294 46.54 -3.08 14.98
N TRP A 295 45.24 -3.05 14.67
CA TRP A 295 44.17 -3.06 15.67
C TRP A 295 42.90 -3.73 15.13
N ASN A 296 41.94 -4.01 16.01
CA ASN A 296 40.58 -4.44 15.68
C ASN A 296 39.59 -3.66 16.56
N TYR A 297 38.32 -3.58 16.14
CA TYR A 297 37.30 -2.94 16.96
C TYR A 297 36.89 -3.84 18.13
N ILE A 298 36.54 -3.24 19.28
CA ILE A 298 36.19 -3.97 20.53
C ILE A 298 35.03 -4.96 20.35
N LYS A 299 34.15 -4.73 19.36
CA LYS A 299 32.97 -5.56 19.09
C LYS A 299 33.08 -6.37 17.78
N THR A 300 34.28 -6.52 17.22
CA THR A 300 34.52 -7.37 16.05
C THR A 300 35.42 -8.55 16.41
N SER A 301 35.55 -9.52 15.49
CA SER A 301 36.38 -10.71 15.72
C SER A 301 37.87 -10.34 15.71
N ASP A 302 38.71 -11.13 16.38
CA ASP A 302 40.16 -10.90 16.39
C ASP A 302 40.81 -11.01 14.99
N GLY A 303 40.12 -11.66 14.04
CA GLY A 303 40.55 -11.76 12.65
C GLY A 303 40.30 -10.49 11.82
N ASP A 304 39.42 -9.59 12.27
CA ASP A 304 39.10 -8.31 11.61
C ASP A 304 40.17 -7.26 11.92
N ARG A 305 41.34 -7.44 11.28
CA ARG A 305 42.54 -6.63 11.55
C ARG A 305 42.65 -5.47 10.58
N HIS A 306 42.81 -4.28 11.16
CA HIS A 306 43.05 -3.01 10.49
C HIS A 306 44.48 -2.53 10.75
N ILE A 307 44.93 -1.56 9.96
CA ILE A 307 46.23 -0.90 10.13
C ILE A 307 46.08 0.61 9.88
N GLY A 308 46.69 1.42 10.74
CA GLY A 308 46.70 2.87 10.59
C GLY A 308 47.06 3.60 11.88
N PRO A 309 47.16 4.94 11.82
CA PRO A 309 47.25 5.74 13.02
C PRO A 309 45.92 5.76 13.78
N VAL A 310 45.99 6.07 15.07
CA VAL A 310 44.81 6.40 15.87
C VAL A 310 44.42 7.87 15.60
N ALA A 311 43.13 8.19 15.60
CA ALA A 311 42.62 9.52 15.23
C ALA A 311 43.19 10.63 16.12
N GLU A 312 43.31 10.40 17.43
CA GLU A 312 43.81 11.37 18.40
C GLU A 312 45.29 11.73 18.12
N ASP A 313 46.11 10.74 17.75
CA ASP A 313 47.52 10.96 17.41
C ASP A 313 47.67 11.67 16.07
N PHE A 314 46.87 11.30 15.07
CA PHE A 314 46.84 11.97 13.78
C PHE A 314 46.41 13.44 13.90
N TYR A 315 45.32 13.70 14.64
CA TYR A 315 44.81 15.03 14.88
C TYR A 315 45.81 15.89 15.66
N ARG A 316 46.44 15.34 16.72
CA ARG A 316 47.49 16.06 17.48
C ARG A 316 48.70 16.41 16.61
N THR A 317 49.03 15.55 15.66
CA THR A 317 50.22 15.70 14.81
C THR A 317 49.99 16.69 13.66
N PHE A 318 48.84 16.62 12.99
CA PHE A 318 48.57 17.39 11.75
C PHE A 318 47.42 18.39 11.84
N GLY A 319 46.51 18.23 12.81
CA GLY A 319 45.37 19.12 13.01
C GLY A 319 44.23 18.99 11.99
N PHE A 320 44.22 17.96 11.14
CA PHE A 320 43.15 17.74 10.16
C PHE A 320 42.01 16.90 10.73
N GLY A 321 40.77 17.28 10.39
CA GLY A 321 39.53 16.64 10.86
C GLY A 321 38.66 17.60 11.69
N VAL A 322 37.44 17.18 11.99
CA VAL A 322 36.48 17.97 12.79
C VAL A 322 36.52 17.63 14.28
N SER A 323 37.13 16.50 14.64
CA SER A 323 37.31 16.06 16.02
C SER A 323 38.52 15.12 16.13
N GLU A 324 39.09 15.03 17.33
CA GLU A 324 40.20 14.10 17.64
C GLU A 324 39.78 12.63 17.63
N ARG A 325 38.48 12.30 17.57
CA ARG A 325 37.95 10.92 17.63
C ARG A 325 37.52 10.37 16.29
N SER A 326 37.73 11.12 15.22
CA SER A 326 37.28 10.78 13.87
C SER A 326 38.40 11.04 12.88
N LEU A 327 38.63 10.09 11.96
CA LEU A 327 39.67 10.21 10.94
C LEU A 327 39.06 9.96 9.56
N ALA A 328 39.10 10.96 8.69
CA ALA A 328 38.60 10.81 7.33
C ALA A 328 39.65 10.12 6.43
N PRO A 329 39.25 9.15 5.57
CA PRO A 329 40.19 8.52 4.63
C PRO A 329 40.90 9.51 3.71
N ALA A 330 40.22 10.60 3.30
CA ALA A 330 40.81 11.64 2.47
C ALA A 330 41.94 12.41 3.16
N ASP A 331 41.88 12.60 4.47
CA ASP A 331 42.94 13.31 5.22
C ASP A 331 44.20 12.46 5.29
N VAL A 332 44.06 11.15 5.52
CA VAL A 332 45.18 10.19 5.48
C VAL A 332 45.81 10.16 4.09
N ALA A 333 45.00 10.08 3.03
CA ALA A 333 45.49 10.12 1.65
C ALA A 333 46.17 11.45 1.31
N GLY A 334 45.63 12.58 1.78
CA GLY A 334 46.21 13.91 1.59
C GLY A 334 47.59 14.04 2.23
N VAL A 335 47.75 13.60 3.48
CA VAL A 335 49.04 13.56 4.18
C VAL A 335 50.02 12.63 3.46
N ALA A 336 49.58 11.46 3.01
CA ALA A 336 50.44 10.51 2.27
C ALA A 336 50.95 11.11 0.94
N LEU A 337 50.09 11.80 0.18
CA LEU A 337 50.48 12.48 -1.06
C LEU A 337 51.46 13.62 -0.78
N ALA A 338 51.17 14.47 0.21
CA ALA A 338 52.06 15.58 0.57
C ALA A 338 53.42 15.08 1.09
N ALA A 339 53.44 14.00 1.88
CA ALA A 339 54.66 13.35 2.33
C ALA A 339 55.45 12.76 1.15
N SER A 340 54.77 12.16 0.17
CA SER A 340 55.43 11.63 -1.04
C SER A 340 56.09 12.73 -1.87
N GLN A 341 55.41 13.86 -2.04
CA GLN A 341 55.97 15.05 -2.71
C GLN A 341 57.20 15.59 -1.96
N ALA A 342 57.09 15.73 -0.64
CA ALA A 342 58.18 16.20 0.20
C ALA A 342 59.39 15.26 0.17
N LEU A 343 59.14 13.94 0.20
CA LEU A 343 60.18 12.92 0.14
C LEU A 343 60.89 12.96 -1.22
N SER A 344 60.15 13.08 -2.31
CA SER A 344 60.72 13.25 -3.66
C SER A 344 61.65 14.46 -3.74
N ALA A 345 61.24 15.60 -3.17
CA ALA A 345 62.06 16.81 -3.15
C ALA A 345 63.36 16.64 -2.34
N GLU A 346 63.32 15.89 -1.22
CA GLU A 346 64.50 15.59 -0.42
C GLU A 346 65.42 14.58 -1.12
N ILE A 347 64.87 13.61 -1.87
CA ILE A 347 65.65 12.70 -2.73
C ILE A 347 66.38 13.49 -3.81
N ASP A 348 65.67 14.35 -4.57
CA ASP A 348 66.29 15.18 -5.62
C ASP A 348 67.43 16.05 -5.07
N LYS A 349 67.25 16.59 -3.86
CA LYS A 349 68.27 17.38 -3.18
C LYS A 349 69.49 16.53 -2.79
N ARG A 350 69.27 15.31 -2.32
CA ARG A 350 70.35 14.37 -1.97
C ARG A 350 71.09 13.91 -3.21
N ASP A 351 70.40 13.62 -4.31
CA ASP A 351 71.01 13.18 -5.56
C ASP A 351 71.89 14.28 -6.17
N ARG A 352 71.43 15.54 -6.14
CA ARG A 352 72.28 16.69 -6.52
C ARG A 352 73.52 16.78 -5.66
N ARG A 353 73.37 16.57 -4.35
CA ARG A 353 74.51 16.63 -3.43
C ARG A 353 75.50 15.50 -3.68
N ILE A 354 75.02 14.29 -3.97
CA ILE A 354 75.87 13.15 -4.34
C ILE A 354 76.64 13.48 -5.62
N ALA A 355 75.97 13.97 -6.66
CA ALA A 355 76.64 14.35 -7.92
C ALA A 355 77.70 15.44 -7.73
N GLU A 356 77.43 16.46 -6.89
CA GLU A 356 78.42 17.49 -6.53
C GLU A 356 79.64 16.91 -5.82
N LEU A 357 79.42 15.97 -4.89
CA LEU A 357 80.48 15.32 -4.13
C LEU A 357 81.31 14.40 -5.01
N GLU A 358 80.68 13.62 -5.89
CA GLU A 358 81.36 12.77 -6.88
C GLU A 358 82.23 13.62 -7.82
N ALA A 359 81.69 14.70 -8.39
CA ALA A 359 82.47 15.62 -9.22
C ALA A 359 83.62 16.32 -8.48
N ARG A 360 83.53 16.46 -7.15
CA ARG A 360 84.63 16.97 -6.32
C ARG A 360 85.69 15.90 -6.06
N LEU A 361 85.29 14.66 -5.81
CA LEU A 361 86.19 13.53 -5.63
C LEU A 361 87.01 13.28 -6.89
N GLU A 362 86.38 13.23 -8.06
CA GLU A 362 87.08 13.10 -9.35
C GLU A 362 88.13 14.20 -9.55
N ARG A 363 87.81 15.44 -9.19
CA ARG A 363 88.75 16.57 -9.26
C ARG A 363 89.94 16.40 -8.32
N LEU A 364 89.72 15.89 -7.11
CA LEU A 364 90.76 15.66 -6.12
C LEU A 364 91.65 14.48 -6.51
N GLU A 365 91.08 13.38 -6.99
CA GLU A 365 91.80 12.22 -7.50
C GLU A 365 92.69 12.61 -8.70
N ALA A 366 92.15 13.38 -9.64
CA ALA A 366 92.94 13.91 -10.76
C ALA A 366 94.06 14.88 -10.32
N ALA A 367 93.89 15.58 -9.20
CA ALA A 367 94.93 16.45 -8.65
C ALA A 367 96.04 15.65 -7.95
N LEU A 368 95.69 14.59 -7.22
CA LEU A 368 96.63 13.67 -6.57
C LEU A 368 97.48 12.92 -7.61
N LEU A 369 96.87 12.38 -8.66
CA LEU A 369 97.59 11.72 -9.75
C LEU A 369 98.57 12.66 -10.46
N ARG A 370 98.25 13.95 -10.59
CA ARG A 370 99.17 14.97 -11.13
C ARG A 370 100.30 15.33 -10.17
N SER A 371 100.04 15.27 -8.86
CA SER A 371 101.04 15.46 -7.81
C SER A 371 102.07 14.33 -7.81
N ASP A 372 101.62 13.08 -7.90
CA ASP A 372 102.49 11.90 -7.90
C ASP A 372 103.32 11.80 -9.21
N ALA A 373 102.74 12.19 -10.35
CA ALA A 373 103.46 12.27 -11.62
C ALA A 373 104.54 13.36 -11.68
N ASN A 374 104.47 14.38 -10.80
CA ASN A 374 105.47 15.44 -10.68
C ASN A 374 106.52 15.15 -9.58
N ALA A 375 106.38 14.04 -8.84
CA ALA A 375 107.28 13.64 -7.75
C ALA A 375 108.28 12.53 -8.14
N HIS A 376 108.26 12.10 -9.41
CA HIS A 376 109.24 11.24 -10.07
C HIS A 376 109.90 12.01 -11.21
#